data_AF-F9ECM9-F1
#
_entry.id   AF-F9ECM9-F1
#
_cell.length_a   1.000
_cell.length_b   1.000
_cell.length_c   1.000
_cell.angle_alpha   90.00
_cell.angle_beta   90.00
_cell.angle_gamma   90.00
#
_symmetry.space_group_name_H-M   'P 1'
#
loop_
_entity.id
_entity.type
_entity.pdbx_description
1 polymer ?
#
loop_
_entity_poly.entity_id
_entity_poly.type
_entity_poly.pdbx_seq_one_letter_code
_entity_poly.pdbx_strand_id
1 'polypeptide(L)'
;MTNIAAALIKDPTLTERIKGISLMGGSMTYGGSTAAAEFNIYVDPEAADVVFRSGVPLKMFGLNVTQMASATVERLDRIRAIGTPFARTVADLVEFYRSSLHKVYGLEGASIHDPLAAAIFIKPELFTMQPMNVQIELNGTLTRGMTVCDYRYVGHEGKGIYGEEGIIRGAEPNCDVAVDMDVDGFFDLLTDTLAMYR
;
A
#
# COMPACT_ATOMS: atom_id res chain seq x y z
N MET A 1 -1.50 11.53 -3.99
CA MET A 1 -0.02 11.73 -4.11
C MET A 1 0.40 13.15 -4.53
N THR A 2 -0.53 14.11 -4.60
CA THR A 2 -0.36 15.45 -5.19
C THR A 2 0.89 16.22 -4.73
N ASN A 3 1.12 16.31 -3.41
CA ASN A 3 2.24 17.08 -2.87
C ASN A 3 3.60 16.51 -3.27
N ILE A 4 3.73 15.18 -3.34
CA ILE A 4 4.97 14.51 -3.71
C ILE A 4 5.26 14.74 -5.19
N ALA A 5 4.25 14.57 -6.05
CA ALA A 5 4.37 14.87 -7.48
C ALA A 5 4.75 16.33 -7.73
N ALA A 6 4.08 17.27 -7.05
CA ALA A 6 4.40 18.69 -7.16
C ALA A 6 5.84 19.00 -6.73
N ALA A 7 6.35 18.35 -5.69
CA ALA A 7 7.75 18.51 -5.26
C ALA A 7 8.73 17.97 -6.30
N LEU A 8 8.48 16.78 -6.85
CA LEU A 8 9.32 16.16 -7.89
C LEU A 8 9.33 16.97 -9.19
N ILE A 9 8.18 17.53 -9.59
CA ILE A 9 8.07 18.40 -10.76
C ILE A 9 8.81 19.72 -10.54
N LYS A 10 8.65 20.31 -9.34
CA LYS A 10 9.27 21.60 -9.00
C LYS A 10 10.78 21.49 -8.87
N ASP A 11 11.28 20.36 -8.39
CA ASP A 11 12.70 20.09 -8.23
C ASP A 11 13.06 18.67 -8.69
N PRO A 12 13.34 18.49 -10.00
CA PRO A 12 13.68 17.16 -10.55
C PRO A 12 14.92 16.53 -9.92
N THR A 13 15.84 17.33 -9.35
CA THR A 13 17.05 16.82 -8.66
C THR A 13 16.73 16.24 -7.28
N LEU A 14 15.48 16.38 -6.81
CA LEU A 14 15.04 15.78 -5.55
C LEU A 14 15.15 14.25 -5.58
N THR A 15 14.99 13.62 -6.74
CA THR A 15 15.09 12.17 -6.93
C THR A 15 16.44 11.61 -6.48
N GLU A 16 17.51 12.39 -6.64
CA GLU A 16 18.88 12.02 -6.24
C GLU A 16 19.14 12.24 -4.73
N ARG A 17 18.26 12.99 -4.05
CA ARG A 17 18.45 13.40 -2.64
C ARG A 17 17.53 12.68 -1.66
N ILE A 18 16.56 11.90 -2.14
CA ILE A 18 15.68 11.10 -1.28
C ILE A 18 16.02 9.63 -1.37
N LYS A 19 16.06 8.95 -0.22
CA LYS A 19 16.42 7.52 -0.13
C LYS A 19 15.35 6.60 -0.72
N GLY A 20 14.11 7.07 -0.79
CA GLY A 20 12.97 6.32 -1.31
C GLY A 20 11.65 6.89 -0.81
N ILE A 21 10.55 6.34 -1.32
CA ILE A 21 9.19 6.68 -0.92
C ILE A 21 8.50 5.37 -0.52
N SER A 22 7.97 5.33 0.70
CA SER A 22 7.05 4.29 1.14
C SER A 22 5.65 4.89 1.18
N LEU A 23 4.70 4.28 0.48
CA LEU A 23 3.35 4.81 0.32
C LEU A 23 2.29 3.75 0.62
N MET A 24 1.20 4.19 1.24
CA MET A 24 -0.06 3.46 1.24
C MET A 24 -0.89 3.96 0.08
N GLY A 25 -1.26 3.05 -0.81
CA GLY A 25 -2.07 3.36 -1.97
C GLY A 25 -1.93 2.29 -3.05
N GLY A 26 -2.92 2.20 -3.91
CA GLY A 26 -2.97 1.21 -4.97
C GLY A 26 -3.35 -0.18 -4.49
N SER A 27 -3.27 -1.14 -5.41
CA SER A 27 -3.55 -2.55 -5.16
C SER A 27 -3.14 -3.37 -6.37
N MET A 28 -2.53 -4.54 -6.15
CA MET A 28 -2.20 -5.45 -7.26
C MET A 28 -3.42 -6.26 -7.76
N THR A 29 -4.50 -6.32 -6.98
CA THR A 29 -5.61 -7.27 -7.19
C THR A 29 -6.94 -6.61 -7.54
N TYR A 30 -7.39 -5.66 -6.73
CA TYR A 30 -8.72 -5.06 -6.78
C TYR A 30 -8.72 -3.63 -6.25
N GLY A 31 -9.70 -2.83 -6.64
CA GLY A 31 -9.88 -1.47 -6.14
C GLY A 31 -10.69 -1.38 -4.84
N GLY A 32 -10.77 -0.16 -4.31
CA GLY A 32 -11.60 0.19 -3.14
C GLY A 32 -12.64 1.26 -3.46
N SER A 33 -12.25 2.30 -4.20
CA SER A 33 -13.17 3.37 -4.63
C SER A 33 -13.93 3.02 -5.90
N THR A 34 -13.27 2.30 -6.80
CA THR A 34 -13.91 1.62 -7.93
C THR A 34 -13.52 0.15 -7.86
N ALA A 35 -14.06 -0.68 -8.76
CA ALA A 35 -13.63 -2.07 -8.86
C ALA A 35 -12.13 -2.23 -9.17
N ALA A 36 -11.50 -1.22 -9.78
CA ALA A 36 -10.12 -1.26 -10.25
C ALA A 36 -9.14 -0.35 -9.47
N ALA A 37 -9.63 0.72 -8.84
CA ALA A 37 -8.78 1.75 -8.25
C ALA A 37 -8.97 1.89 -6.73
N GLU A 38 -7.85 1.95 -6.03
CA GLU A 38 -7.77 2.35 -4.62
C GLU A 38 -7.88 3.88 -4.49
N PHE A 39 -8.42 4.37 -3.38
CA PHE A 39 -8.79 5.78 -3.16
C PHE A 39 -7.63 6.76 -3.37
N ASN A 40 -6.48 6.57 -2.73
CA ASN A 40 -5.36 7.51 -2.79
C ASN A 40 -4.78 7.67 -4.20
N ILE A 41 -4.84 6.62 -5.02
CA ILE A 41 -4.46 6.68 -6.44
C ILE A 41 -5.61 7.25 -7.28
N TYR A 42 -6.84 6.83 -7.02
CA TYR A 42 -8.03 7.29 -7.74
C TYR A 42 -8.26 8.80 -7.66
N VAL A 43 -8.01 9.41 -6.49
CA VAL A 43 -8.22 10.84 -6.25
C VAL A 43 -7.31 11.71 -7.13
N ASP A 44 -6.08 11.27 -7.39
CA ASP A 44 -5.12 12.02 -8.21
C ASP A 44 -4.13 11.06 -8.91
N PRO A 45 -4.58 10.37 -9.97
CA PRO A 45 -3.76 9.37 -10.63
C PRO A 45 -2.68 10.00 -11.51
N GLU A 46 -2.85 11.24 -11.98
CA GLU A 46 -1.78 12.00 -12.65
C GLU A 46 -0.61 12.23 -11.70
N ALA A 47 -0.87 12.63 -10.45
CA ALA A 47 0.20 12.74 -9.47
C ALA A 47 0.81 11.38 -9.12
N ALA A 48 0.00 10.32 -9.02
CA ALA A 48 0.53 8.97 -8.81
C ALA A 48 1.47 8.57 -9.96
N ASP A 49 1.05 8.77 -11.21
CA ASP A 49 1.85 8.47 -12.40
C ASP A 49 3.21 9.17 -12.38
N VAL A 50 3.26 10.45 -12.01
CA VAL A 50 4.51 11.19 -11.82
C VAL A 50 5.42 10.53 -10.77
N VAL A 51 4.86 10.09 -9.65
CA VAL A 51 5.64 9.43 -8.58
C VAL A 51 6.16 8.08 -9.05
N PHE A 52 5.33 7.24 -9.67
CA PHE A 52 5.72 5.91 -10.16
C PHE A 52 6.72 5.94 -11.31
N ARG A 53 6.77 7.03 -12.08
CA ARG A 53 7.76 7.26 -13.15
C ARG A 53 9.01 8.03 -12.70
N SER A 54 9.10 8.42 -11.42
CA SER A 54 10.16 9.31 -10.93
C SER A 54 11.56 8.69 -10.89
N GLY A 55 11.67 7.36 -10.91
CA GLY A 55 12.93 6.63 -10.72
C GLY A 55 13.42 6.56 -9.26
N VAL A 56 12.67 7.16 -8.32
CA VAL A 56 12.93 7.03 -6.88
C VAL A 56 12.61 5.61 -6.43
N PRO A 57 13.38 4.97 -5.53
CA PRO A 57 13.01 3.67 -4.97
C PRO A 57 11.65 3.72 -4.26
N LEU A 58 10.69 2.93 -4.74
CA LEU A 58 9.32 2.90 -4.20
C LEU A 58 9.03 1.62 -3.41
N LYS A 59 8.27 1.77 -2.32
CA LYS A 59 7.58 0.67 -1.64
C LYS A 59 6.09 0.96 -1.59
N MET A 60 5.27 0.08 -2.15
CA MET A 60 3.82 0.23 -2.23
C MET A 60 3.11 -0.75 -1.30
N PHE A 61 2.30 -0.22 -0.38
CA PHE A 61 1.40 -0.96 0.49
C PHE A 61 -0.03 -0.79 -0.01
N GLY A 62 -0.45 -1.72 -0.87
CA GLY A 62 -1.77 -1.71 -1.50
C GLY A 62 -2.86 -2.39 -0.66
N LEU A 63 -4.10 -2.37 -1.17
CA LEU A 63 -5.24 -3.02 -0.53
C LEU A 63 -5.05 -4.53 -0.31
N ASN A 64 -4.37 -5.20 -1.24
CA ASN A 64 -4.07 -6.63 -1.17
C ASN A 64 -3.36 -7.06 0.13
N VAL A 65 -2.53 -6.18 0.72
CA VAL A 65 -1.89 -6.43 2.03
C VAL A 65 -2.56 -5.66 3.15
N THR A 66 -2.88 -4.38 2.95
CA THR A 66 -3.43 -3.55 4.04
C THR A 66 -4.77 -4.07 4.57
N GLN A 67 -5.58 -4.74 3.75
CA GLN A 67 -6.82 -5.36 4.23
C GLN A 67 -6.60 -6.57 5.15
N MET A 68 -5.41 -7.19 5.12
CA MET A 68 -5.03 -8.27 6.05
C MET A 68 -4.86 -7.73 7.48
N ALA A 69 -4.48 -6.46 7.64
CA ALA A 69 -4.30 -5.78 8.92
C ALA A 69 -5.64 -5.38 9.57
N SER A 70 -6.51 -6.37 9.79
CA SER A 70 -7.84 -6.18 10.37
C SER A 70 -7.77 -5.97 11.89
N ALA A 71 -8.18 -4.81 12.37
CA ALA A 71 -8.36 -4.52 13.79
C ALA A 71 -9.66 -5.16 14.29
N THR A 72 -9.52 -6.35 14.90
CA THR A 72 -10.61 -7.05 15.58
C THR A 72 -10.86 -6.48 16.96
N VAL A 73 -11.98 -6.87 17.58
CA VAL A 73 -12.32 -6.47 18.96
C VAL A 73 -11.21 -6.88 19.93
N GLU A 74 -10.68 -8.10 19.79
CA GLU A 74 -9.62 -8.64 20.64
C GLU A 74 -8.33 -7.82 20.52
N ARG A 75 -7.96 -7.41 19.30
CA ARG A 75 -6.79 -6.55 19.06
C ARG A 75 -6.97 -5.16 19.66
N LEU A 76 -8.17 -4.59 19.56
CA LEU A 76 -8.48 -3.30 20.17
C LEU A 76 -8.48 -3.38 21.70
N ASP A 77 -8.97 -4.48 22.27
CA ASP A 77 -8.94 -4.70 23.71
C ASP A 77 -7.51 -4.85 24.25
N ARG A 78 -6.62 -5.50 23.50
CA ARG A 78 -5.18 -5.52 23.80
C ARG A 78 -4.59 -4.11 23.85
N ILE A 79 -4.96 -3.23 22.90
CA ILE A 79 -4.52 -1.83 22.90
C ILE A 79 -5.10 -1.08 24.10
N ARG A 80 -6.39 -1.26 24.45
CA ARG A 80 -7.00 -0.63 25.64
C ARG A 80 -6.32 -1.06 26.93
N ALA A 81 -5.88 -2.33 27.01
CA ALA A 81 -5.21 -2.89 28.17
C ALA A 81 -3.84 -2.25 28.47
N ILE A 82 -3.24 -1.49 27.53
CA ILE A 82 -2.05 -0.66 27.80
C ILE A 82 -2.32 0.35 28.93
N GLY A 83 -3.57 0.82 29.07
CA GLY A 83 -3.99 1.60 30.22
C GLY A 83 -3.64 3.10 30.17
N THR A 84 -3.07 3.61 29.08
CA THR A 84 -2.78 5.05 28.90
C THR A 84 -3.95 5.79 28.21
N PRO A 85 -4.12 7.10 28.44
CA PRO A 85 -5.14 7.89 27.75
C PRO A 85 -4.97 7.84 26.23
N PHE A 86 -3.73 7.92 25.74
CA PHE A 86 -3.43 7.87 24.30
C PHE A 86 -3.82 6.54 23.67
N ALA A 87 -3.46 5.41 24.28
CA ALA A 87 -3.81 4.08 23.76
C ALA A 87 -5.33 3.88 23.71
N ARG A 88 -6.07 4.34 24.74
CA ARG A 88 -7.54 4.31 24.74
C ARG A 88 -8.11 5.13 23.59
N THR A 89 -7.65 6.37 23.39
CA THR A 89 -8.10 7.21 22.28
C THR A 89 -7.86 6.55 20.93
N VAL A 90 -6.69 5.93 20.71
CA VAL A 90 -6.41 5.20 19.47
C VAL A 90 -7.39 4.04 19.28
N ALA A 91 -7.61 3.21 20.31
CA ALA A 91 -8.55 2.10 20.23
C ALA A 91 -9.99 2.56 19.95
N ASP A 92 -10.42 3.68 20.54
CA ASP A 92 -11.77 4.23 20.36
C ASP A 92 -11.97 4.82 18.96
N LEU A 93 -10.96 5.48 18.38
CA LEU A 93 -11.00 5.96 17.01
C LEU A 93 -11.13 4.80 16.01
N VAL A 94 -10.35 3.73 16.21
CA VAL A 94 -10.42 2.55 15.33
C VAL A 94 -11.74 1.80 15.53
N GLU A 95 -12.25 1.70 16.76
CA GLU A 95 -13.55 1.10 17.03
C GLU A 95 -14.70 1.87 16.38
N PHE A 96 -14.66 3.20 16.38
CA PHE A 96 -15.64 4.00 15.66
C PHE A 96 -15.65 3.65 14.17
N TYR A 97 -14.47 3.58 13.54
CA TYR A 97 -14.34 3.19 12.14
C TYR A 97 -14.86 1.77 11.88
N ARG A 98 -14.46 0.79 12.71
CA ARG A 98 -14.91 -0.60 12.65
C ARG A 98 -16.43 -0.72 12.77
N SER A 99 -17.02 -0.06 13.75
CA SER A 99 -18.47 -0.07 13.96
C SER A 99 -19.24 0.51 12.76
N SER A 100 -18.63 1.49 12.07
CA SER A 100 -19.20 2.09 10.87
C SER A 100 -19.14 1.13 9.68
N LEU A 101 -18.00 0.48 9.46
CA LEU A 101 -17.85 -0.56 8.44
C LEU A 101 -18.78 -1.75 8.68
N HIS A 102 -18.95 -2.18 9.93
CA HIS A 102 -19.89 -3.24 10.27
C HIS A 102 -21.33 -2.88 9.92
N LYS A 103 -21.77 -1.66 10.26
CA LYS A 103 -23.13 -1.20 9.97
C LYS A 103 -23.42 -1.09 8.47
N VAL A 104 -22.44 -0.66 7.67
CA VAL A 104 -22.64 -0.40 6.24
C VAL A 104 -22.40 -1.66 5.40
N TYR A 105 -21.42 -2.48 5.76
CA TYR A 105 -20.92 -3.60 4.94
C TYR A 105 -20.96 -4.96 5.63
N GLY A 106 -21.33 -5.05 6.91
CA GLY A 106 -21.35 -6.29 7.68
C GLY A 106 -19.97 -6.84 8.05
N LEU A 107 -18.90 -6.04 7.89
CA LEU A 107 -17.53 -6.47 8.18
C LEU A 107 -17.29 -6.58 9.69
N GLU A 108 -16.51 -7.58 10.12
CA GLU A 108 -16.23 -7.82 11.54
C GLU A 108 -15.06 -7.00 12.09
N GLY A 109 -14.15 -6.56 11.23
CA GLY A 109 -12.96 -5.77 11.58
C GLY A 109 -12.77 -4.54 10.70
N ALA A 110 -11.81 -3.71 11.09
CA ALA A 110 -11.41 -2.52 10.35
C ALA A 110 -9.96 -2.64 9.89
N SER A 111 -9.73 -2.57 8.59
CA SER A 111 -8.38 -2.59 8.04
C SER A 111 -7.62 -1.32 8.46
N ILE A 112 -6.43 -1.51 9.01
CA ILE A 112 -5.48 -0.43 9.30
C ILE A 112 -4.55 -0.32 8.09
N HIS A 113 -4.64 0.79 7.35
CA HIS A 113 -3.93 0.95 6.08
C HIS A 113 -2.57 1.65 6.23
N ASP A 114 -2.61 2.95 6.53
CA ASP A 114 -1.44 3.84 6.45
C ASP A 114 -0.25 3.43 7.34
N PRO A 115 -0.46 2.93 8.59
CA PRO A 115 0.65 2.55 9.45
C PRO A 115 1.59 1.50 8.87
N LEU A 116 1.15 0.66 7.92
CA LEU A 116 2.02 -0.34 7.28
C LEU A 116 3.15 0.31 6.49
N ALA A 117 2.87 1.43 5.81
CA ALA A 117 3.86 2.18 5.04
C ALA A 117 4.95 2.79 5.95
N ALA A 118 4.68 2.98 7.24
CA ALA A 118 5.68 3.38 8.23
C ALA A 118 6.39 2.17 8.88
N ALA A 119 5.65 1.10 9.17
CA ALA A 119 6.14 -0.07 9.89
C ALA A 119 7.32 -0.77 9.18
N ILE A 120 7.37 -0.72 7.85
CA ILE A 120 8.48 -1.26 7.04
C ILE A 120 9.85 -0.68 7.41
N PHE A 121 9.91 0.54 7.97
CA PHE A 121 11.16 1.15 8.40
C PHE A 121 11.61 0.70 9.80
N ILE A 122 10.71 0.08 10.56
CA ILE A 122 10.96 -0.36 11.94
C ILE A 122 11.23 -1.87 11.98
N LYS A 123 10.37 -2.67 11.35
CA LYS A 123 10.50 -4.13 11.23
C LYS A 123 10.19 -4.57 9.80
N PRO A 124 11.17 -4.47 8.87
CA PRO A 124 10.97 -4.85 7.49
C PRO A 124 10.60 -6.32 7.29
N GLU A 125 11.03 -7.20 8.21
CA GLU A 125 10.75 -8.63 8.20
C GLU A 125 9.27 -8.99 8.35
N LEU A 126 8.41 -8.04 8.73
CA LEU A 126 6.96 -8.23 8.79
C LEU A 126 6.31 -8.32 7.41
N PHE A 127 7.03 -7.98 6.33
CA PHE A 127 6.44 -7.84 5.00
C PHE A 127 7.17 -8.67 3.96
N THR A 128 6.39 -9.36 3.12
CA THR A 128 6.91 -9.95 1.88
C THR A 128 6.76 -8.94 0.77
N MET A 129 7.88 -8.51 0.19
CA MET A 129 7.92 -7.54 -0.91
C MET A 129 8.28 -8.24 -2.23
N GLN A 130 7.68 -7.80 -3.33
CA GLN A 130 7.97 -8.30 -4.68
C GLN A 130 8.29 -7.14 -5.62
N PRO A 131 9.44 -7.16 -6.33
CA PRO A 131 9.76 -6.13 -7.30
C PRO A 131 8.86 -6.28 -8.53
N MET A 132 8.11 -5.23 -8.84
CA MET A 132 7.21 -5.18 -9.99
C MET A 132 7.40 -3.88 -10.78
N ASN A 133 7.12 -3.93 -12.08
CA ASN A 133 6.82 -2.72 -12.82
C ASN A 133 5.35 -2.36 -12.54
N VAL A 134 5.14 -1.14 -12.03
CA VAL A 134 3.83 -0.61 -11.69
C VAL A 134 3.59 0.65 -12.50
N GLN A 135 2.50 0.65 -13.27
CA GLN A 135 2.05 1.79 -14.07
C GLN A 135 0.69 2.24 -13.60
N ILE A 136 0.38 3.53 -13.77
CA ILE A 136 -0.92 4.08 -13.40
C ILE A 136 -1.77 4.25 -14.65
N GLU A 137 -2.95 3.65 -14.66
CA GLU A 137 -3.91 3.84 -15.74
C GLU A 137 -4.60 5.20 -15.63
N LEU A 138 -4.51 6.03 -16.68
CA LEU A 138 -5.02 7.41 -16.69
C LEU A 138 -6.26 7.62 -17.57
N ASN A 139 -6.49 6.73 -18.53
CA ASN A 139 -7.38 6.97 -19.67
C ASN A 139 -8.59 6.03 -19.69
N GLY A 140 -8.47 4.84 -19.09
CA GLY A 140 -9.52 3.82 -19.10
C GLY A 140 -10.82 4.29 -18.44
N THR A 141 -11.97 4.03 -19.07
CA THR A 141 -13.28 4.41 -18.51
C THR A 141 -13.66 3.60 -17.27
N LEU A 142 -13.16 2.37 -17.16
CA LEU A 142 -13.41 1.46 -16.03
C LEU A 142 -12.21 1.35 -15.08
N THR A 143 -11.01 1.63 -15.59
CA THR A 143 -9.74 1.30 -14.93
C THR A 143 -8.90 2.52 -14.56
N ARG A 144 -9.38 3.76 -14.80
CA ARG A 144 -8.65 4.96 -14.39
C ARG A 144 -8.34 4.94 -12.88
N GLY A 145 -7.08 5.17 -12.55
CA GLY A 145 -6.54 5.10 -11.19
C GLY A 145 -6.10 3.69 -10.76
N MET A 146 -6.16 2.69 -11.64
CA MET A 146 -5.60 1.37 -11.37
C MET A 146 -4.08 1.41 -11.35
N THR A 147 -3.48 0.78 -10.33
CA THR A 147 -2.06 0.40 -10.33
C THR A 147 -1.88 -0.91 -11.09
N VAL A 148 -1.46 -0.83 -12.35
CA VAL A 148 -1.21 -1.98 -13.21
C VAL A 148 0.13 -2.60 -12.81
N CYS A 149 0.08 -3.68 -12.02
CA CYS A 149 1.24 -4.37 -11.48
C CYS A 149 1.61 -5.58 -12.35
N ASP A 150 2.80 -5.58 -12.98
CA ASP A 150 3.26 -6.72 -13.78
C ASP A 150 3.87 -7.83 -12.90
N TYR A 151 3.03 -8.76 -12.44
CA TYR A 151 3.43 -9.92 -11.63
C TYR A 151 3.68 -11.20 -12.44
N ARG A 152 3.81 -11.10 -13.77
CA ARG A 152 3.96 -12.28 -14.63
C ARG A 152 5.37 -12.90 -14.49
N TYR A 153 5.45 -14.23 -14.51
CA TYR A 153 6.70 -15.00 -14.52
C TYR A 153 7.23 -15.20 -15.95
N VAL A 154 7.40 -14.11 -16.69
CA VAL A 154 7.95 -14.10 -18.05
C VAL A 154 9.28 -13.34 -18.07
N GLY A 155 10.21 -13.74 -18.96
CA GLY A 155 11.52 -13.10 -19.10
C GLY A 155 11.48 -11.82 -19.95
N HIS A 156 12.62 -11.12 -20.04
CA HIS A 156 12.77 -9.90 -20.86
C HIS A 156 13.20 -10.18 -22.31
N GLU A 157 13.49 -11.44 -22.63
CA GLU A 157 13.88 -11.90 -23.96
C GLU A 157 13.28 -13.29 -24.20
N GLY A 158 12.96 -13.60 -25.45
CA GLY A 158 12.55 -14.95 -25.83
C GLY A 158 11.68 -14.99 -27.08
N LYS A 159 11.85 -16.06 -27.85
CA LYS A 159 10.87 -16.43 -28.88
C LYS A 159 9.73 -17.22 -28.24
N GLY A 160 8.52 -17.03 -28.75
CA GLY A 160 7.36 -17.84 -28.43
C GLY A 160 7.56 -19.30 -28.85
N ILE A 161 6.66 -20.16 -28.39
CA ILE A 161 6.77 -21.62 -28.55
C ILE A 161 6.79 -22.02 -30.03
N TYR A 162 6.22 -21.21 -30.93
CA TYR A 162 6.17 -21.46 -32.38
C TYR A 162 7.13 -20.58 -33.20
N GLY A 163 8.09 -19.93 -32.55
CA GLY A 163 9.13 -19.12 -33.20
C GLY A 163 8.76 -17.65 -33.44
N GLU A 164 7.57 -17.22 -33.04
CA GLU A 164 7.12 -15.83 -32.94
C GLU A 164 7.85 -15.06 -31.83
N GLU A 165 7.60 -13.76 -31.69
CA GLU A 165 8.03 -13.03 -30.49
C GLU A 165 7.28 -13.56 -29.26
N GLY A 166 8.03 -13.93 -28.22
CA GLY A 166 7.43 -14.41 -26.98
C GLY A 166 6.74 -13.29 -26.20
N ILE A 167 5.87 -13.67 -25.26
CA ILE A 167 5.35 -12.71 -24.28
C ILE A 167 6.53 -12.32 -23.38
N ILE A 168 7.00 -11.09 -23.54
CA ILE A 168 8.06 -10.51 -22.71
C ILE A 168 7.47 -9.75 -21.54
N ARG A 169 8.20 -9.74 -20.43
CA ARG A 169 7.94 -8.83 -19.32
C ARG A 169 8.07 -7.39 -19.84
N GLY A 170 7.27 -6.49 -19.28
CA GLY A 170 7.33 -5.08 -19.65
C GLY A 170 8.64 -4.43 -19.21
N ALA A 171 8.55 -3.16 -18.84
CA ALA A 171 9.68 -2.42 -18.29
C ALA A 171 10.23 -3.07 -16.99
N GLU A 172 11.48 -2.71 -16.66
CA GLU A 172 12.12 -3.12 -15.41
C GLU A 172 11.28 -2.73 -14.17
N PRO A 173 11.40 -3.47 -13.06
CA PRO A 173 10.73 -3.09 -11.81
C PRO A 173 11.05 -1.66 -11.37
N ASN A 174 10.01 -0.90 -11.03
CA ASN A 174 10.12 0.47 -10.49
C ASN A 174 9.59 0.58 -9.05
N CYS A 175 9.02 -0.50 -8.50
CA CYS A 175 8.42 -0.51 -7.18
C CYS A 175 8.54 -1.89 -6.53
N ASP A 176 8.89 -1.91 -5.25
CA ASP A 176 8.69 -3.08 -4.38
C ASP A 176 7.24 -3.06 -3.89
N VAL A 177 6.43 -4.02 -4.30
CA VAL A 177 5.02 -4.12 -3.92
C VAL A 177 4.89 -5.11 -2.76
N ALA A 178 4.23 -4.70 -1.67
CA ALA A 178 3.91 -5.62 -0.59
C ALA A 178 2.87 -6.63 -1.09
N VAL A 179 3.14 -7.93 -0.92
CA VAL A 179 2.24 -9.02 -1.33
C VAL A 179 1.73 -9.87 -0.18
N ASP A 180 2.39 -9.82 0.98
CA ASP A 180 1.99 -10.55 2.19
C ASP A 180 2.55 -9.85 3.43
N MET A 181 2.00 -10.18 4.62
CA MET A 181 2.48 -9.65 5.90
C MET A 181 2.27 -10.59 7.09
N ASP A 182 3.14 -10.47 8.09
CA ASP A 182 2.90 -10.97 9.44
C ASP A 182 1.96 -10.02 10.19
N VAL A 183 0.68 -10.37 10.21
CA VAL A 183 -0.37 -9.53 10.80
C VAL A 183 -0.23 -9.44 12.32
N ASP A 184 0.07 -10.55 12.99
CA ASP A 184 0.18 -10.55 14.45
C ASP A 184 1.44 -9.79 14.89
N GLY A 185 2.57 -10.01 14.21
CA GLY A 185 3.79 -9.24 14.44
C GLY A 185 3.62 -7.74 14.21
N PHE A 186 2.78 -7.33 13.24
CA PHE A 186 2.42 -5.93 13.03
C PHE A 186 1.60 -5.36 14.21
N PHE A 187 0.59 -6.08 14.71
CA PHE A 187 -0.20 -5.61 15.86
C PHE A 187 0.59 -5.62 17.17
N ASP A 188 1.54 -6.54 17.32
CA ASP A 188 2.50 -6.51 18.43
C ASP A 188 3.37 -5.25 18.36
N LEU A 189 3.95 -4.95 17.18
CA LEU A 189 4.70 -3.71 16.97
C LEU A 189 3.87 -2.45 17.27
N LEU A 190 2.62 -2.42 16.81
CA LEU A 190 1.71 -1.31 17.07
C LEU A 190 1.44 -1.14 18.57
N THR A 191 1.14 -2.24 19.26
CA THR A 191 0.86 -2.25 20.71
C THR A 191 2.08 -1.77 21.50
N ASP A 192 3.27 -2.30 21.19
CA ASP A 192 4.53 -1.89 21.81
C ASP A 192 4.82 -0.40 21.59
N THR A 193 4.59 0.09 20.37
CA THR A 193 4.77 1.50 20.03
C THR A 193 3.83 2.40 20.83
N LEU A 194 2.55 2.04 20.96
CA LEU A 194 1.58 2.79 21.74
C LEU A 194 1.93 2.82 23.23
N ALA A 195 2.51 1.74 23.77
CA ALA A 195 2.94 1.66 25.16
C ALA A 195 4.10 2.62 25.50
N MET A 196 4.82 3.14 24.49
CA MET A 196 5.86 4.15 24.69
C MET A 196 5.30 5.54 25.04
N TYR A 197 4.03 5.82 24.73
CA TYR A 197 3.39 7.10 24.99
C TYR A 197 2.65 7.07 26.34
N ARG A 198 3.22 7.75 27.34
CA ARG A 198 2.70 7.85 28.72
C ARG A 198 1.90 9.13 28.94
#